data_AF-K6ZQ29-F1
#
_entry.id   AF-K6ZQ29-F1
#
_cell.length_a   1.000
_cell.length_b   1.000
_cell.length_c   1.000
_cell.angle_alpha   90.00
_cell.angle_beta   90.00
_cell.angle_gamma   90.00
#
_symmetry.space_group_name_H-M   'P 1'
#
loop_
_entity.id
_entity.type
_entity.pdbx_description
1 polymer ?
#
loop_
_entity_poly.entity_id
_entity_poly.type
_entity_poly.pdbx_seq_one_letter_code
_entity_poly.pdbx_strand_id
1 'polypeptide(L)'
;MLKIVKTSIAIATASLLFAGNAQADVSEALQNICTIVKADDKGELRKKMKRVQSDFRLKLKDYYSGVSCGGNSLIRTAMLNDAVETGTLMVKKMPKGDLSSPESDGKTVLVWASENGLDASAIVAALKDRI
;
A
#
# COMPACT_ATOMS: atom_id res chain seq x y z
N MET A 1 27.91 20.18 -63.17
CA MET A 1 26.51 20.11 -63.65
C MET A 1 25.68 19.39 -62.59
N LEU A 2 24.64 20.06 -62.10
CA LEU A 2 23.78 19.67 -60.99
C LEU A 2 23.05 18.34 -61.23
N LYS A 3 22.96 17.49 -60.21
CA LYS A 3 21.92 16.45 -60.12
C LYS A 3 21.15 16.61 -58.81
N ILE A 4 19.91 17.05 -58.96
CA ILE A 4 18.88 17.16 -57.93
C ILE A 4 18.44 15.74 -57.57
N VAL A 5 18.33 15.42 -56.28
CA VAL A 5 17.38 14.40 -55.84
C VAL A 5 16.63 14.93 -54.62
N LYS A 6 15.33 15.17 -54.84
CA LYS A 6 14.32 15.48 -53.83
C LYS A 6 14.04 14.20 -53.04
N THR A 7 14.28 14.18 -51.75
CA THR A 7 13.71 13.15 -50.86
C THR A 7 12.95 13.84 -49.74
N SER A 8 11.64 13.95 -49.97
CA SER A 8 10.65 14.32 -48.96
C SER A 8 10.62 13.26 -47.87
N ILE A 9 10.94 13.63 -46.64
CA ILE A 9 10.74 12.77 -45.47
C ILE A 9 9.47 13.28 -44.77
N ALA A 10 8.36 12.59 -44.99
CA ALA A 10 7.15 12.77 -44.20
C ALA A 10 7.30 11.94 -42.91
N ILE A 11 7.54 12.60 -41.78
CA ILE A 11 7.54 11.95 -40.46
C ILE A 11 6.13 12.06 -39.89
N ALA A 12 5.35 11.00 -40.03
CA ALA A 12 4.09 10.83 -39.29
C ALA A 12 4.41 10.23 -37.91
N THR A 13 4.69 11.08 -36.92
CA THR A 13 4.76 10.64 -35.51
C THR A 13 3.36 10.64 -34.92
N ALA A 14 2.65 9.53 -35.08
CA ALA A 14 1.51 9.20 -34.24
C ALA A 14 2.00 8.35 -33.06
N SER A 15 2.37 8.99 -31.96
CA SER A 15 2.57 8.30 -30.68
C SER A 15 1.39 8.63 -29.76
N LEU A 16 0.33 7.84 -29.89
CA LEU A 16 -0.72 7.72 -28.88
C LEU A 16 -0.19 6.80 -27.77
N LEU A 17 0.30 7.38 -26.68
CA LEU A 17 0.56 6.63 -25.45
C LEU A 17 -0.52 7.00 -24.43
N PHE A 18 -1.66 6.31 -24.51
CA PHE A 18 -2.65 6.29 -23.43
C PHE A 18 -2.33 5.12 -22.50
N ALA A 19 -1.64 5.40 -21.38
CA ALA A 19 -1.55 4.48 -20.25
C ALA A 19 -1.43 5.28 -18.95
N GLY A 20 -2.56 5.73 -18.39
CA GLY A 20 -2.57 6.52 -17.14
C GLY A 20 -3.73 6.28 -16.18
N ASN A 21 -4.78 5.53 -16.55
CA ASN A 21 -6.02 5.54 -15.76
C ASN A 21 -6.02 4.56 -14.57
N ALA A 22 -5.33 3.42 -14.66
CA ALA A 22 -5.46 2.35 -13.65
C ALA A 22 -4.81 2.67 -12.30
N GLN A 23 -3.73 3.46 -12.27
CA GLN A 23 -3.03 3.78 -11.02
C GLN A 23 -3.71 4.92 -10.24
N ALA A 24 -4.28 5.90 -10.94
CA ALA A 24 -5.01 7.01 -10.33
C ALA A 24 -6.25 6.50 -9.56
N ASP A 25 -6.95 5.53 -10.14
CA ASP A 25 -8.21 4.99 -9.61
C ASP A 25 -8.00 4.20 -8.30
N VAL A 26 -6.90 3.43 -8.19
CA VAL A 26 -6.55 2.73 -6.93
C VAL A 26 -6.20 3.72 -5.82
N SER A 27 -5.47 4.80 -6.16
CA SER A 27 -5.14 5.85 -5.18
C SER A 27 -6.39 6.55 -4.66
N GLU A 28 -7.36 6.83 -5.53
CA GLU A 28 -8.66 7.37 -5.16
C GLU A 28 -9.42 6.40 -4.25
N ALA A 29 -9.46 5.11 -4.62
CA ALA A 29 -10.11 4.09 -3.82
C ALA A 29 -9.50 3.96 -2.43
N LEU A 30 -8.19 4.14 -2.28
CA LEU A 30 -7.44 4.10 -1.01
C LEU A 30 -7.47 5.42 -0.23
N GLN A 31 -8.12 6.47 -0.73
CA GLN A 31 -8.26 7.73 0.01
C GLN A 31 -8.82 7.48 1.42
N ASN A 32 -8.26 8.22 2.38
CA ASN A 32 -8.58 8.20 3.81
C ASN A 32 -8.30 6.87 4.53
N ILE A 33 -7.63 5.88 3.91
CA ILE A 33 -7.29 4.63 4.60
C ILE A 33 -6.45 4.86 5.87
N CYS A 34 -5.55 5.84 5.85
CA CYS A 34 -4.77 6.23 7.03
C CYS A 34 -5.67 6.79 8.15
N THR A 35 -6.65 7.62 7.80
CA THR A 35 -7.61 8.18 8.77
C THR A 35 -8.46 7.08 9.41
N ILE A 36 -8.93 6.15 8.59
CA ILE A 36 -9.70 4.98 9.04
C ILE A 36 -8.89 4.14 10.03
N VAL A 37 -7.60 3.86 9.71
CA VAL A 37 -6.71 3.12 10.61
C VAL A 37 -6.47 3.89 11.91
N LYS A 38 -6.14 5.18 11.85
CA LYS A 38 -5.89 6.00 13.05
C LYS A 38 -7.11 6.11 13.96
N ALA A 39 -8.32 6.11 13.40
CA ALA A 39 -9.58 6.16 14.14
C ALA A 39 -10.00 4.78 14.69
N ASP A 40 -9.22 3.73 14.45
CA ASP A 40 -9.52 2.34 14.76
C ASP A 40 -10.87 1.83 14.22
N ASP A 41 -11.34 2.37 13.09
CA ASP A 41 -12.62 1.98 12.50
C ASP A 41 -12.46 0.70 11.66
N LYS A 42 -12.55 -0.44 12.37
CA LYS A 42 -12.51 -1.78 11.76
C LYS A 42 -13.62 -2.01 10.72
N GLY A 43 -14.77 -1.37 10.88
CA GLY A 43 -15.92 -1.51 9.98
C GLY A 43 -15.63 -0.87 8.62
N GLU A 44 -15.20 0.39 8.64
CA GLU A 44 -14.81 1.14 7.44
C GLU A 44 -13.57 0.54 6.79
N LEU A 45 -12.59 0.07 7.56
CA LEU A 45 -11.42 -0.61 6.99
C LEU A 45 -11.82 -1.86 6.20
N ARG A 46 -12.76 -2.67 6.73
CA ARG A 46 -13.27 -3.85 6.01
C ARG A 46 -14.00 -3.47 4.72
N LYS A 47 -14.86 -2.45 4.76
CA LYS A 47 -15.59 -1.97 3.57
C LYS A 47 -14.61 -1.47 2.52
N LYS A 48 -13.61 -0.69 2.93
CA LYS A 48 -12.54 -0.15 2.09
C LYS A 48 -11.75 -1.27 1.40
N MET A 49 -11.25 -2.25 2.17
CA MET A 49 -10.53 -3.41 1.61
C MET A 49 -11.41 -4.21 0.64
N LYS A 50 -12.69 -4.41 0.98
CA LYS A 50 -13.63 -5.14 0.12
C LYS A 50 -13.88 -4.42 -1.21
N ARG A 51 -14.04 -3.09 -1.18
CA ARG A 51 -14.19 -2.25 -2.38
C ARG A 51 -12.97 -2.37 -3.27
N VAL A 52 -11.77 -2.15 -2.71
CA VAL A 52 -10.51 -2.26 -3.47
C VAL A 52 -10.35 -3.65 -4.10
N GLN A 53 -10.71 -4.70 -3.37
CA GLN A 53 -10.67 -6.07 -3.91
C GLN A 53 -11.70 -6.31 -5.01
N SER A 54 -12.91 -5.75 -4.90
CA SER A 54 -13.95 -5.90 -5.92
C SER A 54 -13.59 -5.17 -7.21
N ASP A 55 -13.15 -3.92 -7.08
CA ASP A 55 -13.00 -2.99 -8.20
C ASP A 55 -11.67 -3.22 -8.94
N PHE A 56 -10.60 -3.59 -8.20
CA PHE A 56 -9.24 -3.71 -8.76
C PHE A 56 -8.64 -5.12 -8.64
N ARG A 57 -9.33 -6.06 -8.00
CA ARG A 57 -8.80 -7.42 -7.69
C ARG A 57 -7.54 -7.43 -6.82
N LEU A 58 -7.26 -6.31 -6.14
CA LEU A 58 -6.13 -6.15 -5.22
C LEU A 58 -6.54 -6.49 -3.78
N LYS A 59 -5.67 -7.18 -3.05
CA LYS A 59 -5.80 -7.47 -1.62
C LYS A 59 -4.84 -6.59 -0.83
N LEU A 60 -4.97 -6.61 0.50
CA LEU A 60 -4.14 -5.81 1.41
C LEU A 60 -2.63 -5.90 1.08
N LYS A 61 -2.12 -7.12 0.89
CA LYS A 61 -0.71 -7.35 0.54
C LYS A 61 -0.24 -6.65 -0.74
N ASP A 62 -1.16 -6.45 -1.70
CA ASP A 62 -0.80 -5.96 -3.04
C ASP A 62 -0.60 -4.44 -3.05
N TYR A 63 -1.12 -3.72 -2.05
CA TYR A 63 -0.94 -2.27 -1.91
C TYR A 63 -0.32 -1.85 -0.57
N TYR A 64 -0.11 -2.77 0.38
CA TYR A 64 0.41 -2.46 1.72
C TYR A 64 1.73 -1.67 1.69
N SER A 65 2.69 -2.11 0.88
CA SER A 65 3.99 -1.44 0.71
C SER A 65 3.91 -0.11 -0.03
N GLY A 66 2.84 0.12 -0.80
CA GLY A 66 2.60 1.35 -1.54
C GLY A 66 1.86 2.42 -0.74
N VAL A 67 1.33 2.09 0.44
CA VAL A 67 0.61 3.02 1.30
C VAL A 67 1.50 3.47 2.45
N SER A 68 1.71 4.79 2.55
CA SER A 68 2.43 5.41 3.66
C SER A 68 1.52 6.41 4.39
N CYS A 69 1.44 6.27 5.70
CA CYS A 69 0.65 7.12 6.59
C CYS A 69 1.61 7.94 7.46
N GLY A 70 2.03 9.11 6.96
CA GLY A 70 3.00 9.96 7.66
C GLY A 70 4.37 9.27 7.83
N GLY A 71 4.83 8.55 6.82
CA GLY A 71 6.12 7.85 6.83
C GLY A 71 6.08 6.42 7.38
N ASN A 72 4.95 5.99 7.97
CA ASN A 72 4.78 4.64 8.52
C ASN A 72 3.88 3.77 7.65
N SER A 73 4.10 2.46 7.68
CA SER A 73 3.15 1.49 7.11
C SER A 73 1.84 1.48 7.91
N LEU A 74 0.80 0.83 7.36
CA LEU A 74 -0.51 0.80 8.01
C LEU A 74 -0.48 0.11 9.38
N ILE A 75 0.25 -0.99 9.55
CA ILE A 75 0.34 -1.70 10.84
C ILE A 75 1.12 -0.86 11.85
N ARG A 76 2.24 -0.25 11.46
CA ARG A 76 3.00 0.66 12.33
C ARG A 76 2.18 1.88 12.75
N THR A 77 1.40 2.43 11.82
CA THR A 77 0.46 3.52 12.11
C THR A 77 -0.60 3.09 13.12
N ALA A 78 -1.14 1.89 12.98
CA ALA A 78 -2.09 1.35 13.96
C ALA A 78 -1.46 1.26 15.36
N MET A 79 -0.21 0.78 15.46
CA MET A 79 0.51 0.73 16.74
C MET A 79 0.74 2.12 17.36
N LEU A 80 1.12 3.12 16.55
CA LEU A 80 1.34 4.48 17.05
C LEU A 80 0.06 5.21 17.52
N ASN A 81 -1.12 4.70 17.17
CA ASN A 81 -2.40 5.31 17.50
C ASN A 81 -3.26 4.41 18.40
N ASP A 82 -2.66 3.35 18.98
CA ASP A 82 -3.37 2.34 19.77
C ASP A 82 -4.62 1.77 19.08
N ALA A 83 -4.57 1.69 17.74
CA ALA A 83 -5.68 1.23 16.90
C ALA A 83 -5.70 -0.30 16.81
N VAL A 84 -6.04 -0.94 17.92
CA VAL A 84 -5.92 -2.40 18.12
C VAL A 84 -6.78 -3.18 17.15
N GLU A 85 -8.01 -2.74 16.88
CA GLU A 85 -8.97 -3.48 16.07
C GLU A 85 -8.58 -3.54 14.59
N THR A 86 -8.18 -2.41 14.04
CA THR A 86 -7.69 -2.26 12.66
C THR A 86 -6.32 -2.90 12.51
N GLY A 87 -5.39 -2.68 13.45
CA GLY A 87 -4.07 -3.30 13.47
C GLY A 87 -4.16 -4.83 13.46
N THR A 88 -4.94 -5.40 14.37
CA THR A 88 -5.17 -6.86 14.45
C THR A 88 -5.84 -7.40 13.20
N LEU A 89 -6.80 -6.66 12.61
CA LEU A 89 -7.43 -7.04 11.36
C LEU A 89 -6.41 -7.12 10.22
N MET A 90 -5.52 -6.13 10.09
CA MET A 90 -4.49 -6.10 9.06
C MET A 90 -3.50 -7.26 9.22
N VAL A 91 -3.01 -7.51 10.44
CA VAL A 91 -2.16 -8.68 10.75
C VAL A 91 -2.83 -9.98 10.31
N LYS A 92 -4.13 -10.16 10.60
CA LYS A 92 -4.87 -11.36 10.19
C LYS A 92 -5.08 -11.48 8.67
N LYS A 93 -5.13 -10.36 7.95
CA LYS A 93 -5.36 -10.31 6.50
C LYS A 93 -4.07 -10.43 5.67
N MET A 94 -2.92 -10.13 6.26
CA MET A 94 -1.62 -10.29 5.60
C MET A 94 -1.17 -11.77 5.56
N PRO A 95 -0.49 -12.20 4.48
CA PRO A 95 0.28 -13.43 4.47
C PRO A 95 1.41 -13.41 5.50
N LYS A 96 1.76 -14.57 6.07
CA LYS A 96 2.84 -14.68 7.07
C LYS A 96 4.20 -14.21 6.53
N GLY A 97 4.48 -14.52 5.26
CA GLY A 97 5.72 -14.11 4.58
C GLY A 97 5.86 -12.58 4.49
N ASP A 98 4.77 -11.89 4.15
CA ASP A 98 4.78 -10.42 4.06
C ASP A 98 4.92 -9.77 5.45
N LEU A 99 4.35 -10.37 6.50
CA LEU A 99 4.50 -9.88 7.88
C LEU A 99 5.92 -10.08 8.45
N SER A 100 6.64 -11.07 7.95
CA SER A 100 8.01 -11.40 8.38
C SER A 100 9.07 -10.72 7.50
N SER A 101 8.65 -10.10 6.40
CA SER A 101 9.55 -9.39 5.50
C SER A 101 9.93 -8.01 6.07
N PRO A 102 11.16 -7.54 5.81
CA PRO A 102 11.52 -6.15 6.05
C PRO A 102 10.63 -5.18 5.27
N GLU A 103 10.26 -4.05 5.89
CA GLU A 103 9.64 -2.92 5.20
C GLU A 103 10.72 -2.02 4.55
N SER A 104 10.34 -0.85 4.03
CA SER A 104 11.23 0.04 3.26
C SER A 104 12.46 0.53 4.02
N ASP A 105 12.45 0.48 5.36
CA ASP A 105 13.56 0.83 6.24
C ASP A 105 14.45 -0.37 6.60
N GLY A 106 14.24 -1.53 5.99
CA GLY A 106 15.00 -2.75 6.26
C GLY A 106 14.64 -3.45 7.57
N LYS A 107 13.59 -3.01 8.27
CA LYS A 107 13.14 -3.60 9.53
C LYS A 107 11.83 -4.34 9.35
N THR A 108 11.71 -5.50 9.99
CA THR A 108 10.40 -6.15 10.14
C THR A 108 9.52 -5.32 11.07
N VAL A 109 8.20 -5.52 10.99
CA VAL A 109 7.25 -4.83 11.89
C VAL A 109 7.56 -5.11 13.37
N LEU A 110 7.99 -6.33 13.71
CA LEU A 110 8.37 -6.69 15.09
C LEU A 110 9.62 -5.95 15.57
N VAL A 111 10.67 -5.90 14.75
CA VAL A 111 11.92 -5.21 15.12
C VAL A 111 11.65 -3.72 15.30
N TRP A 112 10.94 -3.10 14.35
CA TRP A 112 10.57 -1.70 14.45
C TRP A 112 9.72 -1.42 15.69
N ALA A 113 8.76 -2.29 16.02
CA ALA A 113 7.91 -2.10 17.21
C ALA A 113 8.74 -2.12 18.51
N SER A 114 9.70 -3.04 18.63
CA SER A 114 10.55 -3.13 19.81
C SER A 114 11.44 -1.91 19.98
N GLU A 115 12.06 -1.43 18.91
CA GLU A 115 12.88 -0.21 18.93
C GLU A 115 12.09 1.06 19.28
N ASN A 116 10.77 1.05 19.08
CA ASN A 116 9.88 2.17 19.42
C ASN A 116 9.14 1.97 20.75
N GLY A 117 9.51 0.97 21.55
CA GLY A 117 8.90 0.72 22.86
C GLY A 117 7.47 0.19 22.81
N LEU A 118 7.07 -0.43 21.70
CA LEU A 118 5.70 -0.91 21.45
C LEU A 118 5.54 -2.42 21.69
N ASP A 119 6.52 -3.07 22.34
CA ASP A 119 6.53 -4.52 22.60
C ASP A 119 5.29 -5.04 23.33
N ALA A 120 4.68 -4.20 24.18
CA ALA A 120 3.48 -4.52 24.96
C ALA A 120 2.17 -4.30 24.18
N SER A 121 2.22 -3.81 22.94
CA SER A 121 1.02 -3.59 22.13
C SER A 121 0.27 -4.90 21.86
N ALA A 122 -1.05 -4.87 21.97
CA ALA A 122 -1.91 -5.99 21.57
C ALA A 122 -1.71 -6.38 20.09
N ILE A 123 -1.30 -5.44 19.24
CA ILE A 123 -0.99 -5.69 17.83
C ILE A 123 0.31 -6.50 17.70
N VAL A 124 1.31 -6.24 18.54
CA VAL A 124 2.55 -7.02 18.58
C VAL A 124 2.27 -8.45 19.05
N ALA A 125 1.41 -8.63 20.05
CA ALA A 125 0.97 -9.96 20.48
C ALA A 125 0.27 -10.72 19.33
N ALA A 126 -0.70 -10.07 18.66
CA ALA A 126 -1.38 -10.66 17.51
C ALA A 126 -0.43 -10.97 16.34
N LEU A 127 0.60 -10.15 16.15
CA LEU A 127 1.65 -10.38 15.14
C LEU A 127 2.49 -11.61 15.50
N LYS A 128 2.97 -11.73 16.74
CA LYS A 128 3.71 -12.90 17.24
C LYS A 128 2.90 -14.19 17.14
N ASP A 129 1.60 -14.15 17.42
CA ASP A 129 0.72 -15.33 17.25
C ASP A 129 0.54 -15.73 15.77
N ARG A 130 0.69 -14.77 14.85
CA ARG A 130 0.47 -14.99 13.43
C ARG A 130 1.70 -15.56 12.73
N ILE A 131 2.90 -15.11 13.07
CA ILE A 131 4.15 -15.49 12.38
C ILE A 131 4.91 -16.60 13.08
#